data_AF-A8XQ05-F1
#
_entry.id   AF-A8XQ05-F1
#
_cell.length_a   1.000
_cell.length_b   1.000
_cell.length_c   1.000
_cell.angle_alpha   90.00
_cell.angle_beta   90.00
_cell.angle_gamma   90.00
#
_symmetry.space_group_name_H-M   'P 1'
#
loop_
_entity.id
_entity.type
_entity.pdbx_description
1 polymer ?
#
loop_
_entity_poly.entity_id
_entity_poly.type
_entity_poly.pdbx_seq_one_letter_code
_entity_poly.pdbx_strand_id
1 'polypeptide(L)'
;MAKAPIDFEEEWSKISNGTLEIKWYYFPTTQSLKIDIDKIQQVKIIRQDKGYAKNWGSGDFGTWWACDMKRNFRTHADQFYNVKVDIGETFKKGFTVNELDKFLVAIRKWLKVQNIAFE
;
A
#
# COMPACT_ATOMS: atom_id res chain seq x y z
N MET A 1 11.67 16.32 -19.80
CA MET A 1 11.07 16.35 -18.44
C MET A 1 11.93 15.46 -17.56
N ALA A 2 12.59 16.00 -16.52
CA ALA A 2 13.43 15.18 -15.64
C ALA A 2 12.55 14.19 -14.86
N LYS A 3 12.94 12.92 -14.85
CA LYS A 3 12.24 11.88 -14.07
C LYS A 3 12.45 12.21 -12.59
N ALA A 4 11.37 12.40 -11.83
CA ALA A 4 11.46 12.66 -10.40
C ALA A 4 12.21 11.49 -9.71
N PRO A 5 13.05 11.78 -8.70
CA PRO A 5 13.76 10.74 -7.96
C PRO A 5 12.76 9.75 -7.36
N ILE A 6 13.05 8.45 -7.55
CA ILE A 6 12.24 7.35 -7.04
C ILE A 6 12.87 6.89 -5.72
N ASP A 7 12.11 7.00 -4.63
CA ASP A 7 12.54 6.53 -3.31
C ASP A 7 12.32 5.03 -3.15
N PHE A 8 11.28 4.50 -3.80
CA PHE A 8 10.90 3.09 -3.75
C PHE A 8 10.02 2.72 -4.95
N GLU A 9 10.19 1.53 -5.52
CA GLU A 9 9.31 0.99 -6.55
C GLU A 9 9.33 -0.54 -6.56
N GLU A 10 8.14 -1.14 -6.58
CA GLU A 10 7.93 -2.59 -6.73
C GLU A 10 6.66 -2.86 -7.58
N GLU A 11 6.19 -4.11 -7.60
CA GLU A 11 5.03 -4.55 -8.39
C GLU A 11 3.71 -3.82 -8.02
N TRP A 12 3.45 -3.59 -6.73
CA TRP A 12 2.16 -3.06 -6.25
C TRP A 12 2.21 -1.61 -5.81
N SER A 13 3.39 -1.05 -5.57
CA SER A 13 3.51 0.31 -5.06
C SER A 13 4.78 1.02 -5.52
N LYS A 14 4.75 2.35 -5.45
CA LYS A 14 5.86 3.23 -5.77
C LYS A 14 5.80 4.48 -4.91
N ILE A 15 6.94 4.93 -4.41
CA ILE A 15 7.07 6.21 -3.71
C ILE A 15 8.05 7.08 -4.49
N SER A 16 7.59 8.27 -4.85
CA SER A 16 8.42 9.28 -5.50
C SER A 16 7.90 10.66 -5.18
N ASN A 17 8.80 11.58 -4.81
CA ASN A 17 8.49 12.99 -4.60
C ASN A 17 7.30 13.24 -3.65
N GLY A 18 7.28 12.56 -2.50
CA GLY A 18 6.19 12.70 -1.51
C GLY A 18 4.84 12.08 -1.92
N THR A 19 4.77 11.38 -3.05
CA THR A 19 3.58 10.67 -3.50
C THR A 19 3.75 9.18 -3.35
N LEU A 20 2.75 8.52 -2.73
CA LEU A 20 2.55 7.08 -2.76
C LEU A 20 1.62 6.74 -3.93
N GLU A 21 2.14 6.02 -4.91
CA GLU A 21 1.37 5.44 -5.99
C GLU A 21 1.08 3.97 -5.68
N ILE A 22 -0.20 3.63 -5.57
CA ILE A 22 -0.69 2.26 -5.44
C ILE A 22 -1.09 1.79 -6.83
N LYS A 23 -0.34 0.82 -7.36
CA LYS A 23 -0.57 0.25 -8.70
C LYS A 23 -1.78 -0.67 -8.68
N TRP A 24 -2.44 -0.84 -9.83
CA TRP A 24 -3.58 -1.74 -9.99
C TRP A 24 -4.74 -1.47 -9.00
N TYR A 25 -4.90 -0.21 -8.59
CA TYR A 25 -5.90 0.17 -7.58
C TYR A 25 -7.32 0.13 -8.16
N TYR A 26 -7.50 0.70 -9.35
CA TYR A 26 -8.75 0.66 -10.10
C TYR A 26 -8.67 -0.46 -11.14
N PHE A 27 -9.20 -1.62 -10.80
CA PHE A 27 -9.37 -2.73 -11.73
C PHE A 27 -10.81 -2.72 -12.28
N PRO A 28 -11.06 -3.10 -13.56
CA PRO A 28 -10.15 -3.67 -14.56
C PRO A 28 -9.32 -2.66 -15.36
N THR A 29 -9.48 -1.35 -15.12
CA THR A 29 -8.80 -0.30 -15.89
C THR A 29 -7.30 -0.15 -15.59
N THR A 30 -6.79 -0.91 -14.62
CA THR A 30 -5.40 -0.98 -14.16
C THR A 30 -4.80 0.35 -13.70
N GLN A 31 -5.63 1.38 -13.51
CA GLN A 31 -5.17 2.70 -13.14
C GLN A 31 -4.63 2.69 -11.70
N SER A 32 -3.49 3.34 -11.52
CA SER A 32 -2.90 3.57 -10.21
C SER A 32 -3.67 4.64 -9.45
N LEU A 33 -3.77 4.48 -8.13
CA LEU A 33 -4.17 5.56 -7.23
C LEU A 33 -2.92 6.30 -6.75
N LYS A 34 -2.93 7.63 -6.80
CA LYS A 34 -1.87 8.48 -6.27
C LYS A 34 -2.35 9.18 -5.00
N ILE A 35 -1.53 9.11 -3.96
CA ILE A 35 -1.81 9.66 -2.63
C ILE A 35 -0.65 10.55 -2.23
N ASP A 36 -0.95 11.79 -1.83
CA ASP A 36 0.03 12.64 -1.17
C ASP A 36 0.33 12.07 0.21
N ILE A 37 1.59 11.72 0.50
CA ILE A 37 1.99 11.08 1.77
C ILE A 37 1.67 12.00 2.96
N ASP A 38 1.67 13.31 2.75
CA ASP A 38 1.26 14.32 3.72
C ASP A 38 -0.17 14.16 4.25
N LYS A 39 -1.06 13.50 3.50
CA LYS A 39 -2.45 13.25 3.91
C LYS A 39 -2.60 11.96 4.74
N ILE A 40 -1.54 11.16 4.83
CA ILE A 40 -1.57 9.89 5.55
C ILE A 40 -1.61 10.15 7.05
N GLN A 41 -2.70 9.73 7.68
CA GLN A 41 -2.94 9.83 9.12
C GLN A 41 -2.43 8.59 9.87
N GLN A 42 -2.50 7.42 9.22
CA GLN A 42 -2.06 6.16 9.80
C GLN A 42 -1.67 5.16 8.69
N VAL A 43 -0.62 4.38 8.98
CA VAL A 43 -0.24 3.20 8.20
C VAL A 43 -0.36 1.97 9.10
N LYS A 44 -1.12 0.96 8.66
CA LYS A 44 -1.22 -0.34 9.33
C LYS A 44 -0.64 -1.42 8.46
N ILE A 45 0.15 -2.31 9.06
CA ILE A 45 0.91 -3.34 8.35
C ILE A 45 0.70 -4.68 9.05
N ILE A 46 0.29 -5.69 8.30
CA ILE A 46 0.17 -7.06 8.78
C ILE A 46 0.77 -8.01 7.74
N ARG A 47 1.46 -9.07 8.18
CA ARG A 47 1.96 -10.10 7.25
C ARG A 47 0.80 -10.86 6.62
N GLN A 48 0.94 -11.26 5.35
CA GLN A 48 -0.12 -11.98 4.63
C GLN A 48 -0.37 -13.40 5.16
N ASP A 49 0.61 -14.04 5.78
CA ASP A 49 0.42 -15.33 6.47
C ASP A 49 -0.29 -15.20 7.84
N LYS A 50 -0.43 -13.97 8.35
CA LYS A 50 -1.04 -13.68 9.67
C LYS A 50 -2.41 -13.03 9.59
N GLY A 51 -2.85 -12.59 8.40
CA GLY A 51 -4.12 -11.90 8.24
C GLY A 51 -4.71 -12.02 6.85
N TYR A 52 -6.03 -12.14 6.79
CA TYR A 52 -6.77 -12.16 5.54
C TYR A 52 -6.99 -10.75 5.01
N ALA A 53 -6.81 -10.58 3.70
CA ALA A 53 -7.20 -9.39 2.95
C ALA A 53 -7.78 -9.82 1.60
N LYS A 54 -8.82 -9.12 1.13
CA LYS A 54 -9.43 -9.42 -0.18
C LYS A 54 -8.41 -9.29 -1.31
N ASN A 55 -8.53 -10.10 -2.36
CA ASN A 55 -7.69 -9.97 -3.55
C ASN A 55 -7.90 -8.61 -4.25
N TRP A 56 -9.11 -8.05 -4.21
CA TRP A 56 -9.44 -6.76 -4.82
C TRP A 56 -10.78 -6.21 -4.29
N GLY A 57 -10.94 -4.89 -4.30
CA GLY A 57 -12.17 -4.18 -3.97
C GLY A 57 -12.43 -4.08 -2.47
N SER A 58 -13.65 -3.72 -2.09
CA SER A 58 -14.11 -3.73 -0.70
C SER A 58 -14.97 -4.96 -0.39
N GLY A 59 -14.98 -5.37 0.87
CA GLY A 59 -15.86 -6.45 1.37
C GLY A 59 -16.49 -6.15 2.72
N ASP A 60 -15.86 -5.28 3.51
CA ASP A 60 -16.16 -4.97 4.90
C ASP A 60 -16.48 -3.47 5.11
N PHE A 61 -16.67 -2.72 4.02
CA PHE A 61 -16.81 -1.25 4.02
C PHE A 61 -15.66 -0.46 4.68
N GLY A 62 -14.58 -1.11 5.16
CA GLY A 62 -13.50 -0.46 5.90
C GLY A 62 -12.23 -0.25 5.09
N THR A 63 -11.94 -1.14 4.14
CA THR A 63 -10.75 -1.03 3.27
C THR A 63 -11.10 -1.37 1.83
N TRP A 64 -10.61 -0.55 0.89
CA TRP A 64 -10.63 -0.87 -0.53
C TRP A 64 -9.25 -1.36 -0.95
N TRP A 65 -9.18 -2.59 -1.44
CA TRP A 65 -7.92 -3.23 -1.79
C TRP A 65 -7.59 -3.08 -3.28
N ALA A 66 -6.36 -2.65 -3.55
CA ALA A 66 -5.75 -2.78 -4.86
C ALA A 66 -5.67 -4.24 -5.29
N CYS A 67 -5.77 -4.47 -6.59
CA CYS A 67 -5.85 -5.80 -7.18
C CYS A 67 -4.53 -6.56 -7.00
N ASP A 68 -4.65 -7.71 -6.35
CA ASP A 68 -3.61 -8.70 -6.20
C ASP A 68 -4.27 -10.09 -6.13
N MET A 69 -4.46 -10.69 -7.31
CA MET A 69 -5.09 -12.01 -7.43
C MET A 69 -4.27 -13.13 -6.81
N LYS A 70 -2.97 -12.91 -6.58
CA LYS A 70 -2.08 -13.90 -5.94
C LYS A 70 -2.13 -13.80 -4.41
N ARG A 71 -2.74 -12.75 -3.83
CA ARG A 71 -2.71 -12.45 -2.38
C ARG A 71 -3.03 -13.67 -1.53
N ASN A 72 -4.16 -14.31 -1.79
CA ASN A 72 -4.62 -15.47 -1.00
C ASN A 72 -4.16 -16.84 -1.54
N PHE A 73 -3.35 -16.88 -2.59
CA PHE A 73 -2.94 -18.14 -3.25
C PHE A 73 -1.42 -18.30 -3.38
N ARG A 74 -0.63 -17.41 -2.76
CA ARG A 74 0.84 -17.44 -2.85
C ARG A 74 1.47 -18.41 -1.85
N THR A 75 2.56 -19.05 -2.26
CA THR A 75 3.29 -20.06 -1.47
C THR A 75 4.15 -19.46 -0.34
N HIS A 76 4.66 -18.24 -0.50
CA HIS A 76 5.53 -17.55 0.46
C HIS A 76 4.87 -16.29 1.03
N ALA A 77 3.66 -16.45 1.58
CA ALA A 77 2.87 -15.32 2.10
C ALA A 77 3.54 -14.58 3.27
N ASP A 78 4.50 -15.20 3.94
CA ASP A 78 5.34 -14.62 5.00
C ASP A 78 6.27 -13.50 4.51
N GLN A 79 6.56 -13.44 3.21
CA GLN A 79 7.39 -12.40 2.59
C GLN A 79 6.57 -11.20 2.09
N PHE A 80 5.26 -11.21 2.30
CA PHE A 80 4.38 -10.16 1.83
C PHE A 80 3.55 -9.59 2.95
N TYR A 81 3.22 -8.32 2.80
CA TYR A 81 2.56 -7.52 3.80
C TYR A 81 1.33 -6.87 3.20
N ASN A 82 0.24 -6.95 3.93
CA ASN A 82 -0.98 -6.20 3.70
C ASN A 82 -0.83 -4.83 4.37
N VAL A 83 -0.67 -3.79 3.55
CA VAL A 83 -0.55 -2.41 4.02
C VAL A 83 -1.89 -1.70 3.82
N LYS A 84 -2.36 -1.03 4.88
CA LYS A 84 -3.54 -0.15 4.85
C LYS A 84 -3.10 1.26 5.18
N VAL A 85 -3.50 2.20 4.34
CA VAL A 85 -3.24 3.62 4.53
C VAL A 85 -4.55 4.33 4.79
N ASP A 86 -4.61 5.06 5.91
CA ASP A 86 -5.73 5.93 6.25
C ASP A 86 -5.39 7.38 5.87
N ILE A 87 -6.27 8.00 5.08
CA ILE A 87 -6.17 9.40 4.64
C ILE A 87 -7.37 10.24 5.09
N GLY A 88 -8.20 9.71 6.00
CA GLY A 88 -9.42 10.38 6.47
C GLY A 88 -10.62 10.25 5.52
N GLU A 89 -10.57 9.33 4.56
CA GLU A 89 -11.68 9.02 3.65
C GLU A 89 -12.47 7.78 4.12
N THR A 90 -13.65 7.56 3.53
CA THR A 90 -14.53 6.42 3.82
C THR A 90 -13.81 5.07 3.80
N PHE A 91 -12.94 4.86 2.81
CA PHE A 91 -12.19 3.62 2.66
C PHE A 91 -10.70 3.86 2.87
N LYS A 92 -10.10 3.07 3.75
CA LYS A 92 -8.64 2.91 3.81
C LYS A 92 -8.14 2.32 2.49
N LYS A 93 -6.93 2.70 2.09
CA LYS A 93 -6.31 2.27 0.83
C LYS A 93 -5.44 1.07 1.13
N GLY A 94 -5.89 -0.11 0.71
CA GLY A 94 -5.22 -1.38 0.96
C GLY A 94 -4.36 -1.83 -0.23
N PHE A 95 -3.14 -2.28 0.01
CA PHE A 95 -2.27 -2.83 -1.03
C PHE A 95 -1.24 -3.81 -0.47
N THR A 96 -0.53 -4.49 -1.38
CA THR A 96 0.51 -5.45 -1.03
C THR A 96 1.87 -4.75 -1.03
N VAL A 97 2.74 -5.11 -0.09
CA VAL A 97 4.18 -4.76 -0.10
C VAL A 97 5.01 -6.03 0.09
N ASN A 98 6.08 -6.22 -0.67
CA ASN A 98 7.04 -7.32 -0.45
C ASN A 98 8.28 -6.82 0.28
N GLU A 99 8.87 -5.73 -0.23
CA GLU A 99 10.14 -5.18 0.25
C GLU A 99 9.89 -4.18 1.41
N LEU A 100 9.34 -4.67 2.52
CA LEU A 100 8.84 -3.85 3.62
C LEU A 100 9.88 -2.88 4.19
N ASP A 101 11.13 -3.33 4.39
CA ASP A 101 12.18 -2.47 4.95
C ASP A 101 12.49 -1.26 4.06
N LYS A 102 12.59 -1.50 2.74
CA LYS A 102 12.82 -0.43 1.76
C LYS A 102 11.61 0.50 1.68
N PHE A 103 10.40 -0.05 1.72
CA PHE A 103 9.16 0.73 1.77
C PHE A 103 9.11 1.62 3.01
N LEU A 104 9.42 1.10 4.19
CA LEU A 104 9.41 1.85 5.45
C LEU A 104 10.45 2.97 5.44
N VAL A 105 11.67 2.71 4.95
CA VAL A 105 12.69 3.75 4.80
C VAL A 105 12.20 4.86 3.86
N ALA A 106 11.56 4.52 2.74
CA ALA A 106 11.06 5.49 1.78
C ALA A 106 9.87 6.31 2.32
N ILE A 107 8.84 5.66 2.88
CA ILE A 107 7.63 6.36 3.33
C ILE A 107 7.88 7.26 4.54
N ARG A 108 8.76 6.83 5.47
CA ARG A 108 9.09 7.60 6.68
C ARG A 108 9.74 8.95 6.39
N LYS A 109 10.44 9.09 5.25
CA LYS A 109 11.02 10.37 4.82
C LYS A 109 9.97 11.47 4.63
N TRP A 110 8.75 11.07 4.27
CA TRP A 110 7.69 11.98 3.83
C TRP A 110 6.53 12.06 4.83
N LEU A 111 6.38 11.08 5.74
CA LEU A 111 5.33 11.10 6.76
C LEU A 111 5.50 12.24 7.76
N LYS A 112 4.50 13.12 7.84
CA LYS A 112 4.39 14.14 8.90
C LYS A 112 4.14 13.52 10.27
N VAL A 113 3.37 12.45 10.32
CA VAL A 113 3.03 11.73 11.55
C VAL A 113 3.52 10.29 11.42
N GLN A 114 4.39 9.87 12.33
CA GLN A 114 4.98 8.53 12.35
C GLN A 114 4.05 7.50 13.00
N ASN A 115 2.76 7.51 12.62
CA ASN A 115 1.75 6.58 13.12
C ASN A 115 1.71 5.31 12.26
N ILE A 116 2.74 4.48 12.43
CA ILE A 116 2.86 3.17 11.78
C ILE A 116 2.62 2.08 12.83
N ALA A 117 1.60 1.27 12.62
CA ALA A 117 1.24 0.15 13.50
C ALA A 117 1.45 -1.19 12.81
N PHE A 118 2.05 -2.14 13.54
CA PHE A 118 2.16 -3.54 13.12
C PHE A 118 1.09 -4.34 13.86
N GLU A 119 0.26 -5.05 13.10
CA GLU A 119 -0.80 -5.94 13.60
C GLU A 119 -0.37 -7.42 13.52
#